data_AF-A0A944P2J4-F1
#
_entry.id   AF-A0A944P2J4-F1
#
_cell.length_a   1.000
_cell.length_b   1.000
_cell.length_c   1.000
_cell.angle_alpha   90.00
_cell.angle_beta   90.00
_cell.angle_gamma   90.00
#
_symmetry.space_group_name_H-M   'P 1'
#
loop_
_entity.id
_entity.type
_entity.pdbx_description
1 polymer ?
#
loop_
_entity_poly.entity_id
_entity_poly.type
_entity_poly.pdbx_seq_one_letter_code
_entity_poly.pdbx_strand_id
1 'polypeptide(L)'
;MFNTLAGESGNTGHPAHEYFKQRYARGLGYTVELLEAGIARGELRPDTDCEGVGREILAVMDGLQIQWALAPESVDMPGRLRGFLDRLLRGITVTGAA
;
A
#
# COMPACT_ATOMS: atom_id res chain seq x y z
N MET A 1 -8.74 -4.30 12.85
CA MET A 1 -8.47 -5.75 12.83
C MET A 1 -7.10 -6.01 12.23
N PHE A 2 -6.03 -5.78 13.00
CA PHE A 2 -4.62 -6.08 12.62
C PHE A 2 -3.80 -6.59 13.81
N ASN A 3 -4.30 -6.43 15.05
CA ASN A 3 -3.68 -7.01 16.23
C ASN A 3 -3.54 -8.55 16.14
N THR A 4 -4.34 -9.19 15.29
CA THR A 4 -4.24 -10.62 14.95
C THR A 4 -3.15 -10.91 13.92
N LEU A 5 -2.87 -10.00 12.99
CA LEU A 5 -1.87 -10.18 11.92
C LEU A 5 -0.44 -10.16 12.45
N ALA A 6 -0.17 -9.33 13.47
CA ALA A 6 1.12 -9.31 14.16
C ALA A 6 1.33 -10.52 15.09
N GLY A 7 0.26 -11.15 15.58
CA GLY A 7 0.32 -12.36 16.40
C GLY A 7 0.42 -13.66 15.59
N GLU A 8 -0.14 -13.69 14.37
CA GLU A 8 -0.22 -14.91 13.54
C GLU A 8 0.82 -14.99 12.42
N SER A 9 1.58 -13.92 12.15
CA SER A 9 2.72 -13.97 11.22
C SER A 9 3.83 -14.95 11.66
N GLY A 10 3.79 -15.43 12.91
CA GLY A 10 4.68 -16.46 13.44
C GLY A 10 4.16 -17.90 13.40
N ASN A 11 2.87 -18.15 13.09
CA ASN A 11 2.29 -19.49 13.12
C ASN A 11 1.75 -19.91 11.75
N THR A 12 2.59 -20.60 10.98
CA THR A 12 2.29 -21.16 9.65
C THR A 12 1.15 -22.20 9.65
N GLY A 13 0.70 -22.66 10.82
CA GLY A 13 -0.39 -23.63 10.96
C GLY A 13 -1.80 -23.04 11.09
N HIS A 14 -1.97 -21.71 11.10
CA HIS A 14 -3.30 -21.10 11.29
C HIS A 14 -4.05 -20.96 9.95
N PRO A 15 -5.32 -21.40 9.83
CA PRO A 15 -6.12 -21.29 8.59
C PRO A 15 -6.24 -19.86 8.03
N ALA A 16 -6.08 -18.83 8.88
CA ALA A 16 -6.09 -17.44 8.45
C ALA A 16 -4.81 -17.01 7.72
N HIS A 17 -3.69 -17.75 7.84
CA HIS A 17 -2.42 -17.41 7.19
C HIS A 17 -2.54 -17.39 5.66
N GLU A 18 -3.13 -18.43 5.07
CA GLU A 18 -3.35 -18.51 3.62
C GLU A 18 -4.37 -17.45 3.14
N TYR A 19 -5.39 -17.17 3.95
CA TYR A 19 -6.33 -16.08 3.65
C TYR A 19 -5.63 -14.72 3.59
N PHE A 20 -4.79 -14.39 4.59
CA PHE A 20 -4.07 -13.12 4.61
C PHE A 20 -3.02 -13.02 3.51
N LYS A 21 -2.36 -14.13 3.17
CA LYS A 21 -1.43 -14.20 2.02
C LYS A 21 -2.13 -13.90 0.70
N GLN A 22 -3.27 -14.54 0.44
CA GLN A 22 -4.06 -14.28 -0.77
C GLN A 22 -4.63 -12.86 -0.79
N ARG A 23 -5.07 -12.35 0.37
CA ARG A 23 -5.54 -10.97 0.50
C ARG A 23 -4.44 -9.96 0.20
N TYR A 24 -3.23 -10.16 0.72
CA TYR A 24 -2.09 -9.29 0.43
C TYR A 24 -1.71 -9.35 -1.05
N ALA A 25 -1.60 -10.55 -1.61
CA ALA A 25 -1.31 -10.73 -3.04
C ALA A 25 -2.33 -10.04 -3.94
N ARG A 26 -3.63 -10.13 -3.61
CA ARG A 26 -4.70 -9.44 -4.33
C ARG A 26 -4.60 -7.91 -4.20
N GLY A 27 -4.29 -7.41 -3.01
CA GLY A 27 -4.10 -5.97 -2.77
C GLY A 27 -2.91 -5.42 -3.55
N LEU A 28 -1.81 -6.17 -3.59
CA LEU A 28 -0.63 -5.81 -4.37
C LEU A 28 -0.95 -5.83 -5.86
N GLY A 29 -1.54 -6.90 -6.38
CA GLY A 29 -1.92 -7.03 -7.79
C GLY A 29 -2.78 -5.86 -8.26
N TYR A 30 -3.85 -5.53 -7.51
CA TYR A 30 -4.71 -4.39 -7.83
C TYR A 30 -3.95 -3.05 -7.86
N THR A 31 -3.02 -2.85 -6.92
CA THR A 31 -2.23 -1.62 -6.84
C THR A 31 -1.26 -1.51 -8.04
N VAL A 32 -0.63 -2.62 -8.42
CA VAL A 32 0.27 -2.70 -9.57
C VAL A 32 -0.50 -2.41 -10.86
N GLU A 33 -1.65 -3.06 -11.08
CA GLU A 33 -2.51 -2.84 -12.26
C GLU A 33 -2.89 -1.35 -12.40
N LEU A 34 -3.18 -0.66 -11.30
CA LEU A 34 -3.51 0.77 -11.31
C LEU A 34 -2.32 1.64 -11.75
N LEU A 35 -1.11 1.32 -11.27
CA LEU A 35 0.12 2.01 -11.62
C LEU A 35 0.48 1.78 -13.09
N GLU A 36 0.41 0.53 -13.57
CA GLU A 36 0.62 0.19 -14.98
C GLU A 36 -0.38 0.90 -15.89
N ALA A 37 -1.65 0.98 -15.49
CA ALA A 37 -2.65 1.75 -16.22
C ALA A 37 -2.30 3.25 -16.26
N GLY A 38 -1.72 3.80 -15.19
CA GLY A 38 -1.20 5.18 -15.14
C GLY A 38 -0.04 5.40 -16.11
N ILE A 39 0.87 4.43 -16.25
CA ILE A 39 1.93 4.45 -17.27
C ILE A 39 1.31 4.43 -18.67
N ALA A 40 0.35 3.53 -18.93
CA ALA A 40 -0.30 3.40 -20.23
C ALA A 40 -1.05 4.67 -20.66
N ARG A 41 -1.55 5.46 -19.68
CA ARG A 41 -2.17 6.77 -19.92
C ARG A 41 -1.17 7.92 -20.06
N GLY A 42 0.12 7.68 -19.83
CA GLY A 42 1.16 8.71 -19.84
C GLY A 42 1.17 9.60 -18.60
N GLU A 43 0.48 9.21 -17.52
CA GLU A 43 0.44 9.95 -16.26
C GLU A 43 1.68 9.65 -15.40
N LEU A 44 2.15 8.41 -15.43
CA LEU A 44 3.33 7.95 -14.69
C LEU A 44 4.50 7.71 -15.64
N ARG A 45 5.72 7.82 -15.11
CA ARG A 45 6.92 7.57 -15.92
C ARG A 45 7.00 6.11 -16.35
N PRO A 46 7.44 5.82 -17.59
CA PRO A 46 7.49 4.47 -18.12
C PRO A 46 8.52 3.55 -17.42
N ASP A 47 9.48 4.11 -16.69
CA ASP A 47 10.50 3.39 -15.93
C ASP A 47 10.11 3.17 -14.46
N THR A 48 8.87 3.47 -14.07
CA THR A 48 8.38 3.26 -12.70
C THR A 48 8.33 1.78 -12.37
N ASP A 49 9.01 1.36 -11.29
CA ASP A 49 8.85 0.03 -10.71
C ASP A 49 7.49 -0.08 -10.00
N CYS A 50 6.45 -0.46 -10.76
CA CYS A 50 5.09 -0.59 -10.24
C CYS A 50 4.99 -1.57 -9.07
N GLU A 51 5.75 -2.67 -9.10
CA GLU A 51 5.73 -3.70 -8.07
C GLU A 51 6.37 -3.22 -6.76
N GLY A 52 7.49 -2.51 -6.87
CA GLY A 52 8.15 -1.84 -5.74
C GLY A 52 7.26 -0.77 -5.13
N VAL A 53 6.74 0.15 -5.96
CA VAL A 53 5.84 1.23 -5.52
C VAL A 53 4.57 0.67 -4.87
N GLY A 54 3.97 -0.37 -5.43
CA GLY A 54 2.80 -1.03 -4.85
C GLY A 54 3.05 -1.60 -3.46
N ARG A 55 4.23 -2.21 -3.24
CA ARG A 55 4.64 -2.71 -1.92
C ARG A 55 4.87 -1.59 -0.91
N GLU A 56 5.47 -0.48 -1.32
CA GLU A 56 5.66 0.67 -0.45
C GLU A 56 4.32 1.23 0.05
N ILE A 57 3.33 1.34 -0.85
CA ILE A 57 1.98 1.79 -0.51
C ILE A 57 1.33 0.89 0.54
N LEU A 58 1.40 -0.43 0.35
CA LEU A 58 0.85 -1.39 1.31
C LEU A 58 1.58 -1.33 2.65
N ALA A 59 2.92 -1.28 2.65
CA ALA A 59 3.70 -1.20 3.88
C ALA A 59 3.37 0.06 4.70
N VAL A 60 3.19 1.21 4.06
CA VAL A 60 2.77 2.45 4.74
C VAL A 60 1.35 2.33 5.27
N MET A 61 0.41 1.77 4.50
CA MET A 61 -0.95 1.52 4.96
C MET A 61 -0.97 0.64 6.21
N ASP A 62 -0.24 -0.47 6.20
CA ASP A 62 -0.16 -1.42 7.32
C ASP A 62 0.40 -0.73 8.58
N GLY A 63 1.49 0.02 8.44
CA GLY A 63 2.09 0.78 9.54
C GLY A 63 1.16 1.86 10.12
N LEU A 64 0.37 2.53 9.28
CA LEU A 64 -0.61 3.52 9.73
C LEU A 64 -1.81 2.88 10.41
N GLN A 65 -2.27 1.72 9.93
CA GLN A 65 -3.36 0.98 10.56
C GLN A 65 -3.00 0.47 11.95
N ILE A 66 -1.74 0.04 12.18
CA ILE A 66 -1.25 -0.31 13.51
C ILE A 66 -1.25 0.92 14.43
N GLN A 67 -0.67 2.03 13.99
CA GLN A 67 -0.64 3.27 14.78
C GLN A 67 -2.05 3.77 15.12
N TRP A 68 -2.97 3.75 14.16
CA TRP A 68 -4.36 4.12 14.36
C TRP A 68 -5.08 3.17 15.31
N ALA A 69 -4.82 1.86 15.23
CA ALA A 69 -5.40 0.89 16.16
C ALA A 69 -4.92 1.09 17.61
N LEU A 70 -3.67 1.56 17.80
CA LEU A 70 -3.10 1.86 19.10
C LEU A 70 -3.58 3.20 19.68
N ALA A 71 -3.78 4.21 18.83
CA ALA A 71 -4.15 5.56 19.25
C ALA A 71 -5.07 6.25 18.20
N PRO A 72 -6.34 5.82 18.10
CA PRO A 72 -7.23 6.25 17.01
C PRO A 72 -7.54 7.75 17.05
N GLU A 73 -7.52 8.37 18.23
CA GLU A 73 -7.75 9.81 18.41
C GLU A 73 -6.52 10.66 18.08
N SER A 74 -5.33 10.07 18.01
CA SER A 74 -4.06 10.79 17.80
C SER A 74 -3.49 10.63 16.39
N VAL A 75 -4.04 9.71 15.57
CA VAL A 75 -3.50 9.38 14.26
C VAL A 75 -4.54 9.68 13.18
N ASP A 76 -4.32 10.76 12.42
CA ASP A 76 -5.02 11.00 11.16
C ASP A 76 -4.49 10.07 10.06
N MET A 77 -4.90 8.80 10.10
CA MET A 77 -4.46 7.79 9.13
C MET A 77 -4.75 8.20 7.67
N PRO A 78 -5.97 8.67 7.31
CA PRO A 78 -6.25 9.12 5.94
C PRO A 78 -5.36 10.28 5.48
N GLY A 79 -5.14 11.28 6.32
CA GLY A 79 -4.28 12.41 6.00
C GLY A 79 -2.81 12.01 5.84
N ARG A 80 -2.31 11.12 6.71
CA ARG A 80 -0.95 10.58 6.62
C ARG A 80 -0.73 9.78 5.33
N LEU A 81 -1.68 8.91 4.98
CA LEU A 81 -1.62 8.14 3.74
C LEU A 81 -1.64 9.07 2.52
N ARG A 82 -2.55 10.06 2.49
CA ARG A 82 -2.61 11.05 1.40
C ARG A 82 -1.29 11.78 1.24
N GLY A 83 -0.72 12.31 2.32
CA GLY A 83 0.56 13.01 2.27
C GLY A 83 1.75 12.12 1.88
N PHE A 84 1.67 10.80 2.14
CA PHE A 84 2.63 9.85 1.59
C PHE A 84 2.44 9.67 0.07
N LEU A 85 1.21 9.38 -0.37
CA LEU A 85 0.88 9.19 -1.78
C LEU A 85 1.24 10.43 -2.62
N ASP A 86 0.95 11.64 -2.14
CA ASP A 86 1.29 12.88 -2.85
C ASP A 86 2.79 13.03 -3.07
N ARG A 87 3.60 12.67 -2.08
CA ARG A 87 5.07 12.72 -2.19
C ARG A 87 5.59 11.64 -3.13
N LEU A 88 5.06 10.43 -3.02
CA LEU A 88 5.39 9.30 -3.87
C LEU A 88 5.05 9.60 -5.33
N LEU A 89 3.81 10.03 -5.60
CA LEU A 89 3.31 10.35 -6.94
C LEU A 89 4.10 11.48 -7.59
N ARG A 90 4.39 12.59 -6.87
CA ARG A 90 5.32 13.62 -7.38
C ARG A 90 6.67 13.04 -7.81
N GLY A 91 7.10 11.99 -7.12
CA GLY A 91 8.31 11.26 -7.40
C GLY A 91 8.23 10.38 -8.64
N ILE A 92 7.04 10.01 -9.16
CA ILE A 92 6.84 9.06 -10.28
C ILE A 92 5.98 9.57 -11.44
N THR A 93 5.33 10.73 -11.31
CA THR A 93 4.55 11.38 -12.38
C THR A 93 5.47 11.99 -13.44
N VAL A 94 4.99 12.03 -14.69
CA VAL A 94 5.67 12.75 -15.78
C VAL A 94 5.47 14.26 -15.58
N THR A 95 6.55 15.04 -15.44
CA THR A 95 6.46 16.50 -15.35
C THR A 95 5.82 17.08 -16.61
N GLY A 96 4.60 17.63 -16.49
CA GLY A 96 3.87 18.26 -17.59
C GLY A 96 2.59 17.55 -18.04
N ALA A 97 2.22 16.41 -17.43
CA ALA A 97 0.87 15.87 -17.56
C ALA A 97 -0.09 16.73 -16.72
N ALA A 98 -0.78 17.65 -17.40
CA ALA A 98 -1.81 18.52 -16.84
C ALA A 98 -3.14 17.77 -16.66
#